data_AF-H2FL69-F1
#
_entry.id   AF-H2FL69-F1
#
_cell.length_a   1.000
_cell.length_b   1.000
_cell.length_c   1.000
_cell.angle_alpha   90.00
_cell.angle_beta   90.00
_cell.angle_gamma   90.00
#
_symmetry.space_group_name_H-M   'P 1'
#
loop_
_entity.id
_entity.type
_entity.pdbx_description
1 polymer ?
#
loop_
_entity_poly.entity_id
_entity_poly.type
_entity_poly.pdbx_seq_one_letter_code
_entity_poly.pdbx_strand_id
1 'polypeptide(L)'
;EGGTSLGYNSFVAQSATNGIALGSNAIVSGVNSVALGAGSMASELNVVSVGGGDGVTGPAVRRIVNVGDGIGNNDAVNKSQLDGVTASVKNIAGAIQVTGSGVASVSRKDSTAAGASAQAAGDSSVALGTRATANAIGSIVLGVDSRARGVNSTALGRQSNAIGDGSVSLGFNSFVRQSGEHGVALGADAGVSGKNSIALGYGSRTYEADVLSIGSGNGRGAPATRRIVNVSSGNLSQVSTDAVNGGQLFQTLSSMASILGGGAAVGAQGVLVAPVYQIQGSSYGSVGAALKALDGKVTDIDHRVNVNSNLAAGAAASTLSASKPGATSSTEVVGVAKLVSGAALS
;
A
#
# COMPACT_ATOMS: atom_id res chain seq x y z
N GLU A 1 73.51 -34.56 13.34
CA GLU A 1 74.72 -34.26 12.53
C GLU A 1 74.42 -33.01 11.68
N GLY A 2 75.37 -32.09 11.50
CA GLY A 2 75.19 -30.92 10.62
C GLY A 2 74.72 -29.60 11.27
N GLY A 3 74.80 -29.44 12.59
CA GLY A 3 74.49 -28.17 13.26
C GLY A 3 75.67 -27.19 13.29
N THR A 4 75.41 -25.89 13.13
CA THR A 4 76.43 -24.83 13.24
C THR A 4 76.12 -23.91 14.41
N SER A 5 77.08 -23.73 15.32
CA SER A 5 76.98 -22.79 16.45
C SER A 5 78.08 -21.74 16.36
N LEU A 6 77.70 -20.46 16.29
CA LEU A 6 78.63 -19.33 16.26
C LEU A 6 78.25 -18.28 17.31
N GLY A 7 79.00 -18.25 18.42
CA GLY A 7 78.82 -17.28 19.50
C GLY A 7 79.16 -17.86 20.87
N TYR A 8 79.39 -16.99 21.86
CA TYR A 8 79.58 -17.42 23.25
C TYR A 8 78.30 -18.08 23.77
N ASN A 9 78.40 -19.33 24.26
CA ASN A 9 77.27 -20.10 24.78
C ASN A 9 76.12 -20.29 23.76
N SER A 10 76.40 -20.24 22.45
CA SER A 10 75.41 -20.66 21.44
C SER A 10 75.27 -22.18 21.43
N PHE A 11 74.04 -22.69 21.34
CA PHE A 11 73.74 -24.11 21.45
C PHE A 11 72.80 -24.59 20.34
N VAL A 12 73.16 -25.70 19.69
CA VAL A 12 72.28 -26.45 18.78
C VAL A 12 72.07 -27.83 19.40
N ALA A 13 70.83 -28.19 19.72
CA ALA A 13 70.51 -29.48 20.33
C ALA A 13 70.89 -30.64 19.41
N GLN A 14 71.27 -31.79 19.99
CA GLN A 14 71.67 -32.97 19.19
C GLN A 14 70.55 -33.45 18.25
N SER A 15 69.29 -33.30 18.66
CA SER A 15 68.11 -33.62 17.85
C SER A 15 67.81 -32.59 16.74
N ALA A 16 68.38 -31.39 16.80
CA ALA A 16 68.16 -30.30 15.84
C ALA A 16 69.08 -30.43 14.62
N THR A 17 68.86 -31.47 13.83
CA THR A 17 69.60 -31.72 12.57
C THR A 17 69.50 -30.49 11.65
N ASN A 18 70.60 -30.09 11.00
CA ASN A 18 70.71 -28.87 10.16
C ASN A 18 70.38 -27.54 10.89
N GLY A 19 70.47 -27.49 12.22
CA GLY A 19 70.24 -26.26 12.99
C GLY A 19 71.40 -25.25 12.90
N ILE A 20 71.09 -23.96 12.85
CA ILE A 20 72.10 -22.89 12.81
C ILE A 20 71.85 -21.86 13.92
N ALA A 21 72.72 -21.80 14.92
CA ALA A 21 72.69 -20.81 16.01
C ALA A 21 73.74 -19.72 15.78
N LEU A 22 73.33 -18.47 15.59
CA LEU A 22 74.21 -17.32 15.32
C LEU A 22 73.99 -16.21 16.36
N GLY A 23 74.93 -16.04 17.29
CA GLY A 23 74.90 -15.03 18.36
C GLY A 23 75.14 -15.62 19.74
N SER A 24 75.57 -14.79 20.70
CA SER A 24 75.78 -15.27 22.08
C SER A 24 74.47 -15.74 22.70
N ASN A 25 74.47 -16.90 23.35
CA ASN A 25 73.27 -17.54 23.91
C ASN A 25 72.15 -17.85 22.87
N ALA A 26 72.45 -17.88 21.57
CA ALA A 26 71.47 -18.32 20.56
C ALA A 26 71.23 -19.84 20.69
N ILE A 27 69.98 -20.27 20.67
CA ILE A 27 69.58 -21.66 20.93
C ILE A 27 68.73 -22.19 19.76
N VAL A 28 69.10 -23.35 19.21
CA VAL A 28 68.27 -24.07 18.23
C VAL A 28 67.94 -25.46 18.77
N SER A 29 66.66 -25.77 18.89
CA SER A 29 66.16 -27.11 19.24
C SER A 29 65.23 -27.72 18.18
N GLY A 30 64.77 -26.92 17.22
CA GLY A 30 64.03 -27.41 16.05
C GLY A 30 64.93 -27.87 14.89
N VAL A 31 64.53 -28.93 14.19
CA VAL A 31 65.21 -29.43 12.97
C VAL A 31 65.08 -28.42 11.83
N ASN A 32 66.16 -28.23 11.08
CA ASN A 32 66.24 -27.36 9.90
C ASN A 32 65.86 -25.89 10.19
N SER A 33 66.31 -25.37 11.34
CA SER A 33 65.95 -24.04 11.81
C SER A 33 67.17 -23.17 12.12
N VAL A 34 66.98 -21.86 12.11
CA VAL A 34 68.03 -20.85 12.35
C VAL A 34 67.62 -19.95 13.50
N ALA A 35 68.44 -19.85 14.54
CA ALA A 35 68.34 -18.78 15.54
C ALA A 35 69.35 -17.69 15.21
N LEU A 36 68.87 -16.50 14.84
CA LEU A 36 69.68 -15.38 14.37
C LEU A 36 69.64 -14.22 15.37
N GLY A 37 70.78 -13.93 16.00
CA GLY A 37 70.96 -12.89 17.03
C GLY A 37 71.18 -13.45 18.44
N ALA A 38 71.82 -12.63 19.30
CA ALA A 38 72.15 -13.02 20.67
C ALA A 38 70.90 -13.36 21.51
N GLY A 39 70.80 -14.56 22.06
CA GLY A 39 69.64 -14.98 22.84
C GLY A 39 68.39 -15.33 22.02
N SER A 40 68.49 -15.37 20.68
CA SER A 40 67.40 -15.86 19.83
C SER A 40 67.21 -17.37 20.03
N MET A 41 65.96 -17.83 19.95
CA MET A 41 65.60 -19.23 20.12
C MET A 41 64.76 -19.71 18.94
N ALA A 42 65.18 -20.79 18.29
CA ALA A 42 64.43 -21.47 17.24
C ALA A 42 64.09 -22.91 17.68
N SER A 43 62.92 -23.06 18.29
CA SER A 43 62.43 -24.34 18.82
C SER A 43 61.49 -25.09 17.88
N GLU A 44 60.91 -24.41 16.90
CA GLU A 44 60.05 -25.00 15.87
C GLU A 44 60.86 -25.52 14.67
N LEU A 45 60.27 -26.43 13.89
CA LEU A 45 60.89 -26.99 12.68
C LEU A 45 60.80 -26.02 11.50
N ASN A 46 61.84 -25.94 10.66
CA ASN A 46 61.86 -25.14 9.43
C ASN A 46 61.63 -23.62 9.62
N VAL A 47 62.16 -23.02 10.70
CA VAL A 47 61.97 -21.58 10.98
C VAL A 47 63.29 -20.83 11.04
N VAL A 48 63.23 -19.54 10.72
CA VAL A 48 64.27 -18.58 11.09
C VAL A 48 63.72 -17.70 12.20
N SER A 49 64.19 -17.93 13.42
CA SER A 49 63.84 -17.08 14.56
C SER A 49 64.86 -15.99 14.75
N VAL A 50 64.40 -14.74 14.77
CA VAL A 50 65.20 -13.57 15.12
C VAL A 50 64.97 -13.12 16.56
N GLY A 51 64.24 -13.88 17.38
CA GLY A 51 63.83 -13.50 18.74
C GLY A 51 63.95 -14.66 19.72
N GLY A 52 63.96 -14.37 21.01
CA GLY A 52 63.94 -15.40 22.07
C GLY A 52 62.55 -16.01 22.26
N GLY A 53 61.49 -15.35 21.79
CA GLY A 53 60.10 -15.78 21.98
C GLY A 53 59.58 -15.58 23.42
N ASP A 54 60.34 -16.05 24.41
CA ASP A 54 60.02 -15.96 25.85
C ASP A 54 60.58 -14.70 26.53
N GLY A 55 61.54 -14.01 25.91
CA GLY A 55 62.18 -12.82 26.46
C GLY A 55 63.24 -13.10 27.53
N VAL A 56 63.56 -14.36 27.83
CA VAL A 56 64.40 -14.77 28.97
C VAL A 56 65.87 -14.81 28.60
N THR A 57 66.21 -15.45 27.48
CA THR A 57 67.59 -15.57 26.99
C THR A 57 68.03 -14.40 26.10
N GLY A 58 67.07 -13.57 25.67
CA GLY A 58 67.25 -12.38 24.82
C GLY A 58 65.90 -11.71 24.52
N PRO A 59 65.87 -10.63 23.71
CA PRO A 59 64.62 -9.96 23.32
C PRO A 59 63.59 -10.92 22.72
N ALA A 60 62.34 -10.86 23.21
CA ALA A 60 61.26 -11.73 22.74
C ALA A 60 61.03 -11.61 21.22
N VAL A 61 61.06 -10.38 20.70
CA VAL A 61 60.97 -10.06 19.27
C VAL A 61 62.08 -9.10 18.84
N ARG A 62 62.42 -9.13 17.55
CA ARG A 62 63.31 -8.15 16.92
C ARG A 62 62.65 -7.53 15.70
N ARG A 63 63.03 -6.29 15.42
CA ARG A 63 62.76 -5.67 14.12
C ARG A 63 63.72 -6.23 13.09
N ILE A 64 63.18 -6.70 11.97
CA ILE A 64 63.93 -6.94 10.75
C ILE A 64 63.76 -5.68 9.89
N VAL A 65 64.86 -4.99 9.60
CA VAL A 65 64.84 -3.72 8.85
C VAL A 65 65.42 -3.91 7.45
N ASN A 66 65.08 -3.01 6.52
CA ASN A 66 65.48 -3.08 5.11
C ASN A 66 64.94 -4.32 4.37
N VAL A 67 63.76 -4.78 4.77
CA VAL A 67 63.01 -5.82 4.05
C VAL A 67 62.37 -5.17 2.83
N GLY A 68 62.82 -5.56 1.63
CA GLY A 68 62.21 -5.14 0.37
C GLY A 68 60.76 -5.62 0.27
N ASP A 69 60.02 -5.09 -0.71
CA ASP A 69 58.67 -5.59 -0.98
C ASP A 69 58.73 -7.08 -1.35
N GLY A 70 57.82 -7.87 -0.76
CA GLY A 70 57.68 -9.27 -1.16
C GLY A 70 57.26 -9.39 -2.62
N ILE A 71 57.91 -10.30 -3.36
CA ILE A 71 57.65 -10.58 -4.78
C ILE A 71 56.90 -11.91 -4.92
N GLY A 72 57.35 -12.94 -4.19
CA GLY A 72 56.72 -14.25 -4.13
C GLY A 72 55.64 -14.37 -3.06
N ASN A 73 54.75 -15.37 -3.19
CA ASN A 73 53.67 -15.63 -2.23
C ASN A 73 54.15 -15.94 -0.80
N ASN A 74 55.42 -16.29 -0.63
CA ASN A 74 56.02 -16.69 0.64
C ASN A 74 57.08 -15.71 1.14
N ASP A 75 57.23 -14.55 0.49
CA ASP A 75 58.13 -13.52 0.94
C ASP A 75 57.57 -12.79 2.17
N ALA A 76 58.46 -12.20 2.97
CA ALA A 76 58.05 -11.35 4.07
C ALA A 76 57.40 -10.07 3.55
N VAL A 77 56.26 -9.69 4.13
CA VAL A 77 55.58 -8.42 3.84
C VAL A 77 56.19 -7.30 4.69
N ASN A 78 56.54 -6.18 4.07
CA ASN A 78 57.06 -5.02 4.79
C ASN A 78 55.95 -4.01 5.17
N LYS A 79 56.31 -2.98 5.95
CA LYS A 79 55.33 -1.99 6.45
C LYS A 79 54.67 -1.17 5.33
N SER A 80 55.37 -0.82 4.25
CA SER A 80 54.79 -0.05 3.14
C SER A 80 53.66 -0.81 2.46
N GLN A 81 53.82 -2.12 2.26
CA GLN A 81 52.76 -2.98 1.71
C GLN A 81 51.55 -3.04 2.67
N LEU A 82 51.76 -3.18 3.98
CA LEU A 82 50.68 -3.16 4.98
C LEU A 82 49.98 -1.80 5.09
N ASP A 83 50.74 -0.70 5.01
CA ASP A 83 50.19 0.66 5.00
C ASP A 83 49.32 0.88 3.76
N GLY A 84 49.72 0.33 2.60
CA GLY A 84 48.91 0.33 1.38
C GLY A 84 47.56 -0.37 1.58
N VAL A 85 47.55 -1.57 2.16
CA VAL A 85 46.30 -2.28 2.53
C VAL A 85 45.48 -1.45 3.53
N THR A 86 46.13 -0.87 4.54
CA THR A 86 45.46 -0.05 5.56
C THR A 86 44.81 1.18 4.93
N ALA A 87 45.45 1.82 3.95
CA ALA A 87 44.88 2.94 3.21
C ALA A 87 43.64 2.50 2.41
N SER A 88 43.71 1.35 1.72
CA SER A 88 42.55 0.78 1.01
C SER A 88 41.38 0.46 1.96
N VAL A 89 41.63 -0.14 3.12
CA VAL A 89 40.60 -0.43 4.13
C VAL A 89 40.00 0.85 4.69
N LYS A 90 40.81 1.89 4.97
CA LYS A 90 40.30 3.20 5.40
C LYS A 90 39.40 3.86 4.35
N ASN A 91 39.74 3.73 3.06
CA ASN A 91 38.90 4.23 1.97
C ASN A 91 37.55 3.50 1.92
N ILE A 92 37.55 2.16 2.08
CA ILE A 92 36.31 1.37 2.17
C ILE A 92 35.49 1.79 3.39
N ALA A 93 36.13 1.90 4.56
CA ALA A 93 35.46 2.32 5.79
C ALA A 93 34.86 3.72 5.68
N GLY A 94 35.59 4.67 5.07
CA GLY A 94 35.08 6.02 4.82
C GLY A 94 33.93 6.07 3.82
N ALA A 95 33.88 5.15 2.85
CA ALA A 95 32.77 5.02 1.92
C ALA A 95 31.55 4.31 2.55
N ILE A 96 31.78 3.35 3.46
CA ILE A 96 30.75 2.55 4.13
C ILE A 96 30.69 2.94 5.61
N GLN A 97 29.91 3.98 5.90
CA GLN A 97 29.77 4.51 7.26
C GLN A 97 28.70 3.73 8.04
N VAL A 98 29.12 2.88 8.99
CA VAL A 98 28.23 2.16 9.91
C VAL A 98 28.53 2.60 11.35
N THR A 99 27.59 3.30 11.99
CA THR A 99 27.79 3.88 13.33
C THR A 99 27.15 3.08 14.47
N GLY A 100 26.29 2.10 14.17
CA GLY A 100 25.68 1.24 15.18
C GLY A 100 26.55 0.02 15.50
N SER A 101 26.47 -0.47 16.74
CA SER A 101 27.27 -1.62 17.22
C SER A 101 26.72 -2.99 16.83
N GLY A 102 25.49 -3.06 16.31
CA GLY A 102 24.88 -4.31 15.87
C GLY A 102 25.44 -4.80 14.54
N VAL A 103 25.76 -6.09 14.43
CA VAL A 103 26.19 -6.72 13.18
C VAL A 103 24.97 -7.08 12.33
N ALA A 104 25.00 -6.76 11.04
CA ALA A 104 23.98 -7.22 10.10
C ALA A 104 24.15 -8.73 9.85
N SER A 105 23.05 -9.49 9.79
CA SER A 105 23.10 -10.94 9.57
C SER A 105 22.26 -11.35 8.37
N VAL A 106 22.81 -12.32 7.63
CA VAL A 106 22.16 -12.99 6.50
C VAL A 106 22.11 -14.48 6.84
N SER A 107 20.91 -15.06 6.89
CA SER A 107 20.72 -16.47 7.31
C SER A 107 20.41 -17.42 6.14
N ARG A 108 20.15 -16.88 4.95
CA ARG A 108 19.72 -17.62 3.76
C ARG A 108 20.44 -17.12 2.51
N LYS A 109 20.36 -17.89 1.43
CA LYS A 109 21.05 -17.61 0.16
C LYS A 109 20.47 -16.41 -0.57
N ASP A 110 21.28 -15.79 -1.42
CA ASP A 110 20.91 -14.70 -2.32
C ASP A 110 20.35 -13.44 -1.63
N SER A 111 20.68 -13.26 -0.34
CA SER A 111 20.09 -12.22 0.52
C SER A 111 21.08 -11.13 0.89
N THR A 112 20.58 -9.94 1.23
CA THR A 112 21.38 -8.77 1.58
C THR A 112 20.90 -8.16 2.89
N ALA A 113 21.82 -7.95 3.85
CA ALA A 113 21.54 -7.21 5.08
C ALA A 113 22.53 -6.06 5.26
N ALA A 114 22.03 -4.85 5.51
CA ALA A 114 22.86 -3.68 5.82
C ALA A 114 22.20 -2.78 6.86
N GLY A 115 23.00 -2.30 7.82
CA GLY A 115 22.53 -1.54 8.97
C GLY A 115 22.64 -2.31 10.28
N ALA A 116 22.75 -1.58 11.39
CA ALA A 116 23.03 -2.21 12.66
C ALA A 116 21.89 -3.16 13.08
N SER A 117 22.23 -4.44 13.31
CA SER A 117 21.26 -5.51 13.61
C SER A 117 20.18 -5.72 12.52
N ALA A 118 20.45 -5.35 11.26
CA ALA A 118 19.61 -5.74 10.14
C ALA A 118 19.66 -7.27 9.94
N GLN A 119 18.52 -7.88 9.61
CA GLN A 119 18.37 -9.33 9.51
C GLN A 119 17.66 -9.69 8.20
N ALA A 120 18.39 -10.34 7.29
CA ALA A 120 17.84 -10.96 6.08
C ALA A 120 17.79 -12.48 6.28
N ALA A 121 16.63 -12.98 6.72
CA ALA A 121 16.45 -14.37 7.16
C ALA A 121 15.61 -15.24 6.20
N GLY A 122 15.07 -14.66 5.14
CA GLY A 122 14.44 -15.39 4.02
C GLY A 122 15.40 -15.54 2.84
N ASP A 123 15.17 -16.54 1.99
CA ASP A 123 15.90 -16.70 0.72
C ASP A 123 15.60 -15.50 -0.20
N SER A 124 16.61 -14.97 -0.88
CA SER A 124 16.48 -13.81 -1.78
C SER A 124 15.87 -12.56 -1.10
N SER A 125 16.09 -12.39 0.21
CA SER A 125 15.52 -11.30 0.98
C SER A 125 16.49 -10.11 1.16
N VAL A 126 15.94 -8.92 1.35
CA VAL A 126 16.70 -7.68 1.49
C VAL A 126 16.28 -6.97 2.78
N ALA A 127 17.23 -6.70 3.67
CA ALA A 127 17.01 -5.95 4.91
C ALA A 127 17.98 -4.77 5.03
N LEU A 128 17.47 -3.56 4.78
CA LEU A 128 18.25 -2.32 4.79
C LEU A 128 17.71 -1.37 5.86
N GLY A 129 18.52 -1.10 6.88
CA GLY A 129 18.19 -0.20 7.98
C GLY A 129 18.43 -0.84 9.35
N THR A 130 18.64 0.00 10.36
CA THR A 130 18.85 -0.46 11.73
C THR A 130 17.65 -1.28 12.21
N ARG A 131 17.89 -2.54 12.62
CA ARG A 131 16.87 -3.51 13.03
C ARG A 131 15.80 -3.82 11.96
N ALA A 132 16.09 -3.57 10.68
CA ALA A 132 15.28 -4.06 9.56
C ALA A 132 15.23 -5.60 9.58
N THR A 133 14.04 -6.19 9.40
CA THR A 133 13.85 -7.64 9.56
C THR A 133 13.06 -8.25 8.39
N ALA A 134 13.74 -8.89 7.44
CA ALA A 134 13.18 -9.54 6.26
C ALA A 134 13.20 -11.07 6.43
N ASN A 135 12.10 -11.65 6.96
CA ASN A 135 12.06 -13.05 7.43
C ASN A 135 11.52 -14.07 6.42
N ALA A 136 10.96 -13.61 5.32
CA ALA A 136 10.27 -14.46 4.37
C ALA A 136 10.97 -14.46 3.01
N ILE A 137 10.72 -15.51 2.23
CA ILE A 137 11.30 -15.68 0.90
C ILE A 137 10.92 -14.48 0.03
N GLY A 138 11.90 -13.88 -0.66
CA GLY A 138 11.70 -12.73 -1.53
C GLY A 138 11.23 -11.45 -0.82
N SER A 139 11.29 -11.39 0.52
CA SER A 139 10.80 -10.22 1.24
C SER A 139 11.81 -9.06 1.23
N ILE A 140 11.30 -7.84 1.10
CA ILE A 140 12.09 -6.62 0.98
C ILE A 140 11.76 -5.70 2.14
N VAL A 141 12.78 -5.22 2.84
CA VAL A 141 12.66 -4.31 3.97
C VAL A 141 13.63 -3.16 3.82
N LEU A 142 13.12 -1.94 3.80
CA LEU A 142 13.92 -0.73 3.82
C LEU A 142 13.36 0.26 4.86
N GLY A 143 14.07 0.44 5.96
CA GLY A 143 13.65 1.31 7.06
C GLY A 143 14.17 0.86 8.42
N VAL A 144 14.17 1.78 9.39
CA VAL A 144 14.51 1.46 10.78
C VAL A 144 13.33 0.74 11.43
N ASP A 145 13.58 -0.37 12.13
CA ASP A 145 12.56 -1.18 12.83
C ASP A 145 11.41 -1.71 11.93
N SER A 146 11.59 -1.71 10.61
CA SER A 146 10.60 -2.26 9.67
C SER A 146 10.73 -3.76 9.52
N ARG A 147 9.63 -4.42 9.14
CA ARG A 147 9.53 -5.88 9.12
C ARG A 147 8.70 -6.37 7.94
N ALA A 148 9.20 -7.37 7.22
CA ALA A 148 8.47 -8.10 6.19
C ALA A 148 8.50 -9.60 6.51
N ARG A 149 7.32 -10.17 6.74
CA ARG A 149 7.12 -11.57 7.19
C ARG A 149 6.26 -12.42 6.27
N GLY A 150 5.61 -11.81 5.27
CA GLY A 150 4.90 -12.54 4.22
C GLY A 150 5.85 -12.88 3.07
N VAL A 151 5.61 -14.00 2.40
CA VAL A 151 6.36 -14.37 1.19
C VAL A 151 6.19 -13.27 0.14
N ASN A 152 7.28 -12.84 -0.50
CA ASN A 152 7.30 -11.73 -1.46
C ASN A 152 6.76 -10.40 -0.91
N SER A 153 6.71 -10.20 0.42
CA SER A 153 6.19 -8.97 0.99
C SER A 153 7.24 -7.85 1.04
N THR A 154 6.78 -6.60 0.91
CA THR A 154 7.64 -5.40 0.91
C THR A 154 7.24 -4.45 2.03
N ALA A 155 8.19 -4.07 2.89
CA ALA A 155 8.00 -3.08 3.97
C ALA A 155 9.00 -1.92 3.81
N LEU A 156 8.50 -0.74 3.44
CA LEU A 156 9.30 0.45 3.17
C LEU A 156 8.85 1.62 4.06
N GLY A 157 9.76 2.12 4.89
CA GLY A 157 9.52 3.19 5.86
C GLY A 157 9.73 2.72 7.30
N ARG A 158 10.08 3.66 8.20
CA ARG A 158 10.35 3.35 9.62
C ARG A 158 9.12 2.71 10.29
N GLN A 159 9.33 1.61 11.00
CA GLN A 159 8.29 0.82 11.68
C GLN A 159 7.18 0.26 10.76
N SER A 160 7.39 0.22 9.43
CA SER A 160 6.46 -0.46 8.52
C SER A 160 6.42 -1.97 8.77
N ASN A 161 5.27 -2.61 8.54
CA ASN A 161 5.07 -4.03 8.86
C ASN A 161 4.20 -4.75 7.82
N ALA A 162 4.84 -5.53 6.93
CA ALA A 162 4.17 -6.29 5.87
C ALA A 162 4.10 -7.78 6.22
N ILE A 163 2.97 -8.24 6.78
CA ILE A 163 2.80 -9.63 7.26
C ILE A 163 2.11 -10.51 6.22
N GLY A 164 1.15 -10.00 5.45
CA GLY A 164 0.45 -10.77 4.42
C GLY A 164 1.37 -11.17 3.27
N ASP A 165 1.14 -12.33 2.66
CA ASP A 165 1.90 -12.76 1.48
C ASP A 165 1.63 -11.84 0.29
N GLY A 166 2.67 -11.52 -0.49
CA GLY A 166 2.63 -10.58 -1.61
C GLY A 166 2.25 -9.14 -1.23
N SER A 167 2.23 -8.81 0.07
CA SER A 167 1.77 -7.50 0.53
C SER A 167 2.83 -6.40 0.39
N VAL A 168 2.36 -5.16 0.30
CA VAL A 168 3.21 -3.95 0.26
C VAL A 168 2.78 -3.00 1.36
N SER A 169 3.71 -2.60 2.22
CA SER A 169 3.52 -1.62 3.29
C SER A 169 4.50 -0.47 3.09
N LEU A 170 4.02 0.67 2.60
CA LEU A 170 4.82 1.85 2.29
C LEU A 170 4.40 3.05 3.13
N GLY A 171 5.26 3.47 4.07
CA GLY A 171 5.06 4.64 4.92
C GLY A 171 5.41 4.38 6.39
N PHE A 172 5.62 5.46 7.14
CA PHE A 172 5.84 5.39 8.60
C PHE A 172 4.69 4.65 9.28
N ASN A 173 5.00 3.60 10.05
CA ASN A 173 4.00 2.82 10.79
C ASN A 173 2.85 2.28 9.92
N SER A 174 3.06 2.16 8.60
CA SER A 174 2.14 1.45 7.72
C SER A 174 2.13 -0.03 8.07
N PHE A 175 1.00 -0.71 7.84
CA PHE A 175 0.93 -2.14 8.08
C PHE A 175 0.00 -2.87 7.12
N VAL A 176 0.36 -4.12 6.83
CA VAL A 176 -0.53 -5.11 6.24
C VAL A 176 -0.57 -6.32 7.17
N ARG A 177 -1.77 -6.69 7.63
CA ARG A 177 -1.96 -7.86 8.51
C ARG A 177 -1.80 -9.16 7.74
N GLN A 178 -1.68 -10.28 8.47
CA GLN A 178 -1.62 -11.61 7.86
C GLN A 178 -2.85 -11.90 6.98
N SER A 179 -4.04 -11.46 7.40
CA SER A 179 -5.28 -11.59 6.62
C SER A 179 -5.32 -10.74 5.35
N GLY A 180 -4.40 -9.79 5.20
CA GLY A 180 -4.27 -8.89 4.05
C GLY A 180 -3.32 -9.41 2.99
N GLU A 181 -3.45 -10.68 2.57
CA GLU A 181 -2.71 -11.21 1.42
C GLU A 181 -2.91 -10.32 0.18
N HIS A 182 -1.84 -10.06 -0.57
CA HIS A 182 -1.78 -9.11 -1.69
C HIS A 182 -2.26 -7.69 -1.35
N GLY A 183 -2.30 -7.33 -0.06
CA GLY A 183 -2.72 -6.03 0.40
C GLY A 183 -1.67 -4.95 0.16
N VAL A 184 -2.11 -3.74 -0.19
CA VAL A 184 -1.23 -2.58 -0.41
C VAL A 184 -1.62 -1.44 0.52
N ALA A 185 -0.79 -1.17 1.54
CA ALA A 185 -0.91 0.00 2.40
C ALA A 185 0.05 1.10 1.92
N LEU A 186 -0.48 2.20 1.40
CA LEU A 186 0.30 3.32 0.87
C LEU A 186 0.02 4.61 1.65
N GLY A 187 0.91 4.95 2.58
CA GLY A 187 0.81 6.15 3.42
C GLY A 187 1.21 5.87 4.86
N ALA A 188 1.61 6.92 5.59
CA ALA A 188 1.85 6.79 7.03
C ALA A 188 0.56 6.35 7.75
N ASP A 189 0.68 5.38 8.66
CA ASP A 189 -0.44 4.76 9.40
C ASP A 189 -1.51 4.08 8.53
N ALA A 190 -1.30 3.92 7.22
CA ALA A 190 -2.20 3.17 6.35
C ALA A 190 -2.19 1.68 6.75
N GLY A 191 -3.37 1.05 6.73
CA GLY A 191 -3.56 -0.28 7.28
C GLY A 191 -4.45 -1.17 6.41
N VAL A 192 -3.95 -2.34 6.01
CA VAL A 192 -4.74 -3.33 5.27
C VAL A 192 -4.99 -4.57 6.12
N SER A 193 -6.28 -4.96 6.22
CA SER A 193 -6.71 -6.20 6.89
C SER A 193 -7.50 -7.14 5.98
N GLY A 194 -7.97 -6.68 4.81
CA GLY A 194 -8.65 -7.51 3.83
C GLY A 194 -7.75 -7.90 2.65
N LYS A 195 -7.99 -9.09 2.09
CA LYS A 195 -7.23 -9.65 0.97
C LYS A 195 -7.40 -8.81 -0.32
N ASN A 196 -6.37 -8.75 -1.17
CA ASN A 196 -6.39 -8.04 -2.46
C ASN A 196 -6.84 -6.57 -2.38
N SER A 197 -6.66 -5.92 -1.23
CA SER A 197 -7.22 -4.59 -0.98
C SER A 197 -6.13 -3.52 -0.87
N ILE A 198 -6.50 -2.28 -1.16
CA ILE A 198 -5.57 -1.14 -1.17
C ILE A 198 -6.06 -0.08 -0.19
N ALA A 199 -5.24 0.26 0.80
CA ALA A 199 -5.43 1.41 1.67
C ALA A 199 -4.54 2.57 1.19
N LEU A 200 -5.14 3.60 0.59
CA LEU A 200 -4.42 4.70 -0.06
C LEU A 200 -4.56 6.01 0.74
N GLY A 201 -3.42 6.51 1.24
CA GLY A 201 -3.30 7.75 1.99
C GLY A 201 -3.13 7.57 3.51
N TYR A 202 -2.75 8.67 4.18
CA TYR A 202 -2.50 8.70 5.62
C TYR A 202 -3.69 8.13 6.42
N GLY A 203 -3.43 7.11 7.23
CA GLY A 203 -4.41 6.44 8.10
C GLY A 203 -5.60 5.79 7.39
N SER A 204 -5.55 5.61 6.07
CA SER A 204 -6.58 4.88 5.32
C SER A 204 -6.61 3.41 5.73
N ARG A 205 -7.79 2.79 5.68
CA ARG A 205 -7.98 1.40 6.12
C ARG A 205 -8.87 0.59 5.20
N THR A 206 -8.50 -0.68 5.02
CA THR A 206 -9.36 -1.72 4.46
C THR A 206 -9.58 -2.83 5.47
N TYR A 207 -10.81 -3.31 5.55
CA TYR A 207 -11.21 -4.44 6.40
C TYR A 207 -11.77 -5.60 5.56
N GLU A 208 -12.35 -5.28 4.41
CA GLU A 208 -12.94 -6.22 3.46
C GLU A 208 -11.97 -6.55 2.33
N ALA A 209 -12.19 -7.68 1.67
CA ALA A 209 -11.40 -8.09 0.51
C ALA A 209 -11.80 -7.32 -0.76
N ASP A 210 -10.89 -7.23 -1.72
CA ASP A 210 -11.15 -6.72 -3.08
C ASP A 210 -11.67 -5.27 -3.13
N VAL A 211 -11.19 -4.41 -2.23
CA VAL A 211 -11.58 -2.98 -2.16
C VAL A 211 -10.40 -2.02 -2.23
N LEU A 212 -10.66 -0.83 -2.77
CA LEU A 212 -9.80 0.35 -2.62
C LEU A 212 -10.44 1.30 -1.59
N SER A 213 -9.72 1.60 -0.51
CA SER A 213 -10.12 2.60 0.48
C SER A 213 -9.18 3.80 0.48
N ILE A 214 -9.77 4.97 0.32
CA ILE A 214 -9.08 6.27 0.47
C ILE A 214 -9.45 6.96 1.78
N GLY A 215 -9.94 6.23 2.78
CA GLY A 215 -10.44 6.78 4.04
C GLY A 215 -10.20 5.82 5.21
N SER A 216 -10.36 6.32 6.43
CA SER A 216 -10.16 5.51 7.64
C SER A 216 -11.42 4.74 8.06
N GLY A 217 -12.56 4.97 7.41
CA GLY A 217 -13.86 4.50 7.88
C GLY A 217 -14.30 5.29 9.12
N ASN A 218 -14.56 4.63 10.24
CA ASN A 218 -15.05 5.24 11.48
C ASN A 218 -13.99 6.08 12.25
N GLY A 219 -13.09 6.79 11.57
CA GLY A 219 -12.35 7.92 12.15
C GLY A 219 -11.21 7.60 13.13
N ARG A 220 -10.48 6.48 12.99
CA ARG A 220 -9.29 6.21 13.82
C ARG A 220 -8.04 6.96 13.29
N GLY A 221 -7.92 8.25 13.59
CA GLY A 221 -6.69 9.05 13.42
C GLY A 221 -6.47 9.70 12.04
N ALA A 222 -7.36 9.48 11.07
CA ALA A 222 -7.35 10.08 9.73
C ALA A 222 -8.78 10.33 9.22
N PRO A 223 -8.98 11.15 8.17
CA PRO A 223 -10.31 11.42 7.62
C PRO A 223 -11.09 10.15 7.32
N ALA A 224 -12.37 10.13 7.74
CA ALA A 224 -13.27 9.01 7.51
C ALA A 224 -13.44 8.73 6.01
N THR A 225 -13.62 9.79 5.23
CA THR A 225 -13.77 9.79 3.78
C THR A 225 -12.91 10.89 3.16
N ARG A 226 -12.67 10.80 1.86
CA ARG A 226 -11.99 11.82 1.06
C ARG A 226 -12.76 12.05 -0.24
N ARG A 227 -12.64 13.27 -0.78
CA ARG A 227 -13.14 13.56 -2.13
C ARG A 227 -12.16 13.03 -3.16
N ILE A 228 -12.71 12.38 -4.19
CA ILE A 228 -11.97 12.10 -5.42
C ILE A 228 -12.30 13.23 -6.39
N VAL A 229 -11.28 13.93 -6.85
CA VAL A 229 -11.41 15.08 -7.78
C VAL A 229 -10.64 14.80 -9.06
N ASN A 230 -10.91 15.57 -10.12
CA ASN A 230 -10.30 15.38 -11.45
C ASN A 230 -10.62 14.03 -12.09
N VAL A 231 -11.86 13.57 -11.89
CA VAL A 231 -12.38 12.35 -12.53
C VAL A 231 -13.01 12.74 -13.87
N SER A 232 -12.38 12.34 -14.98
CA SER A 232 -12.97 12.45 -16.32
C SER A 232 -14.32 11.74 -16.38
N SER A 233 -15.18 12.12 -17.33
CA SER A 233 -16.47 11.46 -17.49
C SER A 233 -16.25 9.97 -17.79
N GLY A 234 -16.87 9.10 -16.99
CA GLY A 234 -16.85 7.67 -17.22
C GLY A 234 -17.64 7.28 -18.45
N ASN A 235 -17.35 6.13 -19.05
CA ASN A 235 -18.19 5.63 -20.13
C ASN A 235 -19.56 5.22 -19.58
N LEU A 236 -20.65 5.61 -20.25
CA LEU A 236 -22.01 5.24 -19.86
C LEU A 236 -22.50 4.13 -20.79
N SER A 237 -22.38 2.88 -20.35
CA SER A 237 -22.89 1.69 -21.04
C SER A 237 -23.30 0.62 -20.02
N GLN A 238 -24.04 -0.40 -20.47
CA GLN A 238 -24.57 -1.45 -19.57
C GLN A 238 -23.48 -2.25 -18.85
N VAL A 239 -22.27 -2.30 -19.40
CA VAL A 239 -21.14 -3.09 -18.85
C VAL A 239 -20.05 -2.20 -18.24
N SER A 240 -20.27 -0.88 -18.19
CA SER A 240 -19.26 0.05 -17.69
C SER A 240 -19.03 -0.12 -16.19
N THR A 241 -17.76 -0.08 -15.78
CA THR A 241 -17.32 -0.06 -14.39
C THR A 241 -16.63 1.25 -14.03
N ASP A 242 -16.73 2.27 -14.88
CA ASP A 242 -16.10 3.57 -14.66
C ASP A 242 -16.83 4.34 -13.55
N ALA A 243 -16.06 5.14 -12.80
CA ALA A 243 -16.65 6.10 -11.88
C ALA A 243 -17.41 7.18 -12.64
N VAL A 244 -18.65 7.48 -12.22
CA VAL A 244 -19.41 8.62 -12.72
C VAL A 244 -19.02 9.89 -11.98
N ASN A 245 -18.75 10.96 -12.72
CA ASN A 245 -18.44 12.27 -12.13
C ASN A 245 -19.71 13.13 -11.97
N GLY A 246 -19.57 14.26 -11.26
CA GLY A 246 -20.69 15.17 -11.02
C GLY A 246 -21.28 15.81 -12.28
N GLY A 247 -20.48 15.99 -13.34
CA GLY A 247 -20.95 16.55 -14.62
C GLY A 247 -21.93 15.62 -15.34
N GLN A 248 -21.67 14.32 -15.35
CA GLN A 248 -22.56 13.32 -15.95
C GLN A 248 -23.89 13.18 -15.20
N LEU A 249 -23.83 13.17 -13.87
CA LEU A 249 -25.03 13.16 -13.04
C LEU A 249 -25.85 14.43 -13.27
N PHE A 250 -25.21 15.61 -13.30
CA PHE A 250 -25.88 16.87 -13.55
C PHE A 250 -26.55 16.93 -14.93
N GLN A 251 -25.89 16.42 -15.98
CA GLN A 251 -26.46 16.32 -17.33
C GLN A 251 -27.71 15.43 -17.33
N THR A 252 -27.66 14.26 -16.68
CA THR A 252 -28.80 13.33 -16.58
C THR A 252 -29.98 13.98 -15.86
N LEU A 253 -29.73 14.67 -14.74
CA LEU A 253 -30.76 15.39 -13.99
C LEU A 253 -31.36 16.55 -14.81
N SER A 254 -30.54 17.25 -15.59
CA SER A 254 -30.99 18.34 -16.46
C SER A 254 -31.86 17.83 -17.62
N SER A 255 -31.48 16.71 -18.24
CA SER A 255 -32.30 16.04 -19.26
C SER A 255 -33.64 15.59 -18.68
N MET A 256 -33.65 15.01 -17.47
CA MET A 256 -34.89 14.61 -16.80
C MET A 256 -35.80 15.80 -16.47
N ALA A 257 -35.24 16.90 -15.97
CA ALA A 257 -35.99 18.13 -15.74
C ALA A 257 -36.61 18.67 -17.05
N SER A 258 -35.86 18.63 -18.15
CA SER A 258 -36.38 19.02 -19.47
C SER A 258 -37.51 18.12 -19.97
N ILE A 259 -37.43 16.81 -19.71
CA ILE A 259 -38.48 15.85 -20.10
C ILE A 259 -39.75 16.08 -19.28
N LEU A 260 -39.63 16.34 -17.98
CA LEU A 260 -40.78 16.63 -17.12
C LEU A 260 -41.43 17.97 -17.49
N GLY A 261 -40.65 18.98 -17.88
CA GLY A 261 -41.19 20.31 -18.18
C GLY A 261 -41.83 20.95 -16.95
N GLY A 262 -42.86 21.78 -17.13
CA GLY A 262 -43.59 22.40 -16.01
C GLY A 262 -42.72 23.28 -15.10
N GLY A 263 -41.56 23.77 -15.57
CA GLY A 263 -40.61 24.52 -14.74
C GLY A 263 -39.70 23.65 -13.86
N ALA A 264 -39.67 22.33 -14.04
CA ALA A 264 -38.68 21.48 -13.39
C ALA A 264 -37.26 21.91 -13.78
N ALA A 265 -36.34 21.85 -12.81
CA ALA A 265 -34.95 22.27 -12.98
C ALA A 265 -34.03 21.52 -12.00
N VAL A 266 -32.72 21.60 -12.23
CA VAL A 266 -31.71 21.15 -11.25
C VAL A 266 -31.32 22.35 -10.37
N GLY A 267 -31.69 22.27 -9.10
CA GLY A 267 -31.35 23.26 -8.07
C GLY A 267 -29.94 23.07 -7.51
N ALA A 268 -29.66 23.81 -6.44
CA ALA A 268 -28.36 23.79 -5.78
C ALA A 268 -28.02 22.37 -5.28
N GLN A 269 -26.74 22.00 -5.37
CA GLN A 269 -26.22 20.67 -4.97
C GLN A 269 -26.89 19.48 -5.67
N GLY A 270 -27.52 19.68 -6.83
CA GLY A 270 -28.13 18.61 -7.61
C GLY A 270 -29.53 18.20 -7.17
N VAL A 271 -30.21 18.99 -6.32
CA VAL A 271 -31.60 18.72 -5.91
C VAL A 271 -32.55 19.06 -7.06
N LEU A 272 -33.44 18.14 -7.43
CA LEU A 272 -34.47 18.41 -8.44
C LEU A 272 -35.56 19.33 -7.90
N VAL A 273 -35.87 20.38 -8.64
CA VAL A 273 -37.03 21.24 -8.43
C VAL A 273 -38.24 20.61 -9.13
N ALA A 274 -39.34 20.45 -8.39
CA ALA A 274 -40.53 19.79 -8.90
C ALA A 274 -41.20 20.58 -10.04
N PRO A 275 -41.78 19.90 -11.04
CA PRO A 275 -42.60 20.56 -12.05
C PRO A 275 -43.92 21.06 -11.43
N VAL A 276 -44.49 22.10 -12.04
CA VAL A 276 -45.85 22.58 -11.79
C VAL A 276 -46.64 22.53 -13.09
N TYR A 277 -47.62 21.65 -13.14
CA TYR A 277 -48.58 21.56 -14.25
C TYR A 277 -49.86 22.28 -13.86
N GLN A 278 -50.35 23.18 -14.71
CA GLN A 278 -51.62 23.88 -14.47
C GLN A 278 -52.74 23.28 -15.32
N ILE A 279 -53.79 22.76 -14.67
CA ILE A 279 -54.99 22.26 -15.33
C ILE A 279 -56.19 23.06 -14.79
N GLN A 280 -56.83 23.85 -15.65
CA GLN A 280 -57.96 24.71 -15.31
C GLN A 280 -57.71 25.61 -14.08
N GLY A 281 -56.50 26.17 -13.95
CA GLY A 281 -56.13 27.07 -12.85
C GLY A 281 -55.71 26.38 -11.55
N SER A 282 -55.78 25.04 -11.46
CA SER A 282 -55.22 24.27 -10.33
C SER A 282 -53.81 23.76 -10.65
N SER A 283 -52.93 23.77 -9.66
CA SER A 283 -51.52 23.37 -9.78
C SER A 283 -51.27 21.93 -9.33
N TYR A 284 -50.52 21.16 -10.11
CA TYR A 284 -50.18 19.76 -9.84
C TYR A 284 -48.66 19.55 -9.89
N GLY A 285 -48.10 18.95 -8.84
CA GLY A 285 -46.65 18.74 -8.68
C GLY A 285 -46.08 17.48 -9.35
N SER A 286 -46.92 16.71 -10.05
CA SER A 286 -46.52 15.48 -10.73
C SER A 286 -47.36 15.22 -11.97
N VAL A 287 -46.79 14.50 -12.93
CA VAL A 287 -47.47 14.09 -14.16
C VAL A 287 -48.72 13.28 -13.84
N GLY A 288 -48.62 12.32 -12.91
CA GLY A 288 -49.76 11.48 -12.51
C GLY A 288 -50.91 12.27 -11.91
N ALA A 289 -50.63 13.26 -11.06
CA ALA A 289 -51.67 14.11 -10.49
C ALA A 289 -52.34 15.01 -11.55
N ALA A 290 -51.56 15.55 -12.47
CA ALA A 290 -52.08 16.36 -13.58
C ALA A 290 -52.95 15.53 -14.54
N LEU A 291 -52.52 14.32 -14.90
CA LEU A 291 -53.28 13.42 -15.76
C LEU A 291 -54.57 12.94 -15.11
N LYS A 292 -54.56 12.61 -13.82
CA LYS A 292 -55.78 12.27 -13.07
C LYS A 292 -56.78 13.42 -13.06
N ALA A 293 -56.30 14.66 -12.91
CA ALA A 293 -57.15 15.83 -12.99
C ALA A 293 -57.75 16.00 -14.39
N LEU A 294 -56.95 15.80 -15.44
CA LEU A 294 -57.43 15.85 -16.81
C LEU A 294 -58.48 14.76 -17.10
N ASP A 295 -58.23 13.53 -16.65
CA ASP A 295 -59.13 12.38 -16.79
C ASP A 295 -60.50 12.64 -16.12
N GLY A 296 -60.51 13.22 -14.92
CA GLY A 296 -61.73 13.68 -14.27
C GLY A 296 -62.49 14.71 -15.10
N LYS A 297 -61.79 15.70 -15.70
CA LYS A 297 -62.42 16.70 -16.57
C LYS A 297 -62.93 16.13 -17.89
N VAL A 298 -62.27 15.11 -18.43
CA VAL A 298 -62.76 14.38 -19.62
C VAL A 298 -64.04 13.62 -19.27
N THR A 299 -64.09 12.97 -18.11
CA THR A 299 -65.30 12.31 -17.60
C THR A 299 -66.47 13.29 -17.45
N ASP A 300 -66.22 14.49 -16.92
CA ASP A 300 -67.24 15.56 -16.82
C ASP A 300 -67.76 15.98 -18.22
N ILE A 301 -66.87 16.09 -19.21
CA ILE A 301 -67.26 16.45 -20.60
C ILE A 301 -68.10 15.35 -21.24
N ASP A 302 -67.69 14.09 -21.10
CA ASP A 302 -68.43 12.93 -21.62
C ASP A 302 -69.87 12.92 -21.08
N HIS A 303 -70.02 13.13 -19.77
CA HIS A 303 -71.33 13.24 -19.13
C HIS A 303 -72.17 14.38 -19.72
N ARG A 304 -71.57 15.57 -19.95
CA ARG A 304 -72.28 16.73 -20.54
C ARG A 304 -72.74 16.46 -21.97
N VAL A 305 -71.94 15.78 -22.78
CA VAL A 305 -72.31 15.42 -24.17
C VAL A 305 -73.48 14.43 -24.17
N ASN A 306 -73.46 13.44 -23.28
CA ASN A 306 -74.56 12.48 -23.10
C ASN A 306 -75.87 13.17 -22.66
N VAL A 307 -75.79 14.12 -21.73
CA VAL A 307 -76.97 14.92 -21.34
C VAL A 307 -77.52 15.73 -22.52
N ASN A 308 -76.66 16.44 -23.25
CA ASN A 308 -77.08 17.27 -24.38
C ASN A 308 -77.67 16.47 -25.54
N SER A 309 -77.10 15.30 -25.86
CA SER A 309 -77.64 14.42 -26.90
C SER A 309 -79.02 13.88 -26.53
N ASN A 310 -79.24 13.50 -25.28
CA ASN A 310 -80.56 13.09 -24.78
C ASN A 310 -81.59 14.24 -24.80
N LEU A 311 -81.18 15.46 -24.44
CA LEU A 311 -82.02 16.65 -24.56
C LEU A 311 -82.42 16.93 -26.01
N ALA A 312 -81.47 16.82 -26.95
CA ALA A 312 -81.73 17.01 -28.38
C ALA A 312 -82.65 15.91 -28.95
N ALA A 313 -82.45 14.65 -28.57
CA ALA A 313 -83.33 13.54 -28.94
C ALA A 313 -84.75 13.73 -28.37
N GLY A 314 -84.87 14.20 -27.13
CA GLY A 314 -86.14 14.56 -26.50
C GLY A 314 -86.86 15.70 -27.24
N ALA A 315 -86.12 16.74 -27.67
CA ALA A 315 -86.67 17.84 -28.47
C ALA A 315 -87.08 17.40 -29.90
N ALA A 316 -86.35 16.46 -30.51
CA ALA A 316 -86.75 15.86 -31.79
C ALA A 316 -88.00 14.97 -31.64
N ALA A 317 -88.12 14.22 -30.55
CA ALA A 317 -89.32 13.43 -30.25
C ALA A 317 -90.54 14.31 -29.94
N SER A 318 -90.36 15.45 -29.26
CA SER A 318 -91.47 16.37 -28.97
C SER A 318 -91.99 17.09 -30.23
N THR A 319 -91.11 17.42 -31.17
CA THR A 319 -91.49 18.01 -32.47
C THR A 319 -92.19 17.01 -33.39
N LEU A 320 -91.85 15.72 -33.35
CA LEU A 320 -92.60 14.63 -33.99
C LEU A 320 -93.97 14.37 -33.35
N SER A 321 -94.13 14.60 -32.04
CA SER A 321 -95.43 14.52 -31.36
C SER A 321 -96.33 15.73 -31.67
N ALA A 322 -95.76 16.91 -31.87
CA ALA A 322 -96.49 18.14 -32.15
C ALA A 322 -96.93 18.29 -33.62
N SER A 323 -96.29 17.58 -34.55
CA SER A 323 -96.65 17.58 -35.97
C SER A 323 -97.82 16.63 -36.31
N LYS A 324 -98.40 15.93 -35.32
CA LYS A 324 -99.67 15.22 -35.50
C LYS A 324 -100.84 16.17 -35.20
N PRO A 325 -101.57 16.71 -36.19
CA PRO A 325 -102.63 17.67 -35.93
C PRO A 325 -103.88 16.93 -35.45
N GLY A 326 -104.42 17.37 -34.31
CA GLY A 326 -105.82 17.19 -33.94
C GLY A 326 -106.13 16.10 -32.93
N ALA A 327 -106.24 16.50 -31.65
CA ALA A 327 -107.43 16.23 -30.82
C ALA A 327 -107.26 16.95 -29.47
N THR A 328 -108.01 18.03 -29.29
CA THR A 328 -108.19 18.73 -28.02
C THR A 328 -108.98 17.85 -27.03
N SER A 329 -108.48 17.69 -25.81
CA SER A 329 -109.35 17.57 -24.63
C SER A 329 -108.58 17.93 -23.37
N SER A 330 -109.13 18.89 -22.64
CA SER A 330 -108.72 19.37 -21.33
C SER A 330 -108.98 18.35 -20.22
N THR A 331 -108.02 18.13 -19.33
CA THR A 331 -108.31 17.71 -17.96
C THR A 331 -107.16 18.15 -17.03
N GLU A 332 -107.48 19.00 -16.05
CA GLU A 332 -106.67 19.20 -14.85
C GLU A 332 -106.47 17.85 -14.13
N VAL A 333 -105.35 17.69 -13.41
CA VAL A 333 -105.30 17.14 -12.03
C VAL A 333 -103.84 17.16 -11.53
N VAL A 334 -103.67 17.92 -10.45
CA VAL A 334 -102.91 17.62 -9.21
C VAL A 334 -101.38 17.49 -9.28
N GLY A 335 -100.75 18.25 -8.37
CA GLY A 335 -99.31 18.40 -8.28
C GLY A 335 -98.56 17.23 -7.64
N VAL A 336 -97.23 17.38 -7.64
CA VAL A 336 -96.33 16.74 -6.68
C VAL A 336 -95.22 17.73 -6.36
N ALA A 337 -95.23 18.23 -5.13
CA ALA A 337 -94.03 18.72 -4.46
C ALA A 337 -93.63 17.66 -3.43
N LYS A 338 -92.49 16.98 -3.61
CA LYS A 338 -91.52 16.69 -2.53
C LYS A 338 -90.23 15.99 -2.99
N LEU A 339 -89.14 16.60 -2.55
CA LEU A 339 -87.82 16.09 -2.12
C LEU A 339 -87.52 14.58 -2.18
N VAL A 340 -86.30 14.28 -2.63
CA VAL A 340 -85.32 13.38 -1.99
C VAL A 340 -83.93 14.03 -2.18
N SER A 341 -83.47 14.84 -1.22
CA SER A 341 -82.48 14.54 -0.16
C SER A 341 -81.02 14.42 -0.63
N GLY A 342 -80.14 15.26 -0.07
CA GLY A 342 -78.71 15.20 -0.29
C GLY A 342 -77.97 14.14 0.55
N ALA A 343 -76.74 13.85 0.13
CA ALA A 343 -75.57 13.35 0.88
C ALA A 343 -74.42 13.29 -0.14
N ALA A 344 -73.16 13.69 0.08
CA ALA A 344 -72.47 14.22 1.24
C ALA A 344 -71.22 15.00 0.77
N LEU A 345 -70.77 15.95 1.59
CA LEU A 345 -69.41 16.46 1.62
C LEU A 345 -68.49 15.44 2.31
N SER A 346 -67.41 15.03 1.64
CA SER A 346 -66.04 14.94 2.18
C SER A 346 -65.08 14.64 1.05
#